data_AF-A0AAD5NUL9-F1
#
_entry.id   AF-A0AAD5NUL9-F1
#
_cell.length_a   1.000
_cell.length_b   1.000
_cell.length_c   1.000
_cell.angle_alpha   90.00
_cell.angle_beta   90.00
_cell.angle_gamma   90.00
#
_symmetry.space_group_name_H-M   'P 1'
#
loop_
_entity.id
_entity.type
_entity.pdbx_description
1 polymer ?
#
loop_
_entity_poly.entity_id
_entity_poly.type
_entity_poly.pdbx_seq_one_letter_code
_entity_poly.pdbx_strand_id
1 'polypeptide(L)'
;MALIESYRFSCTTMVEVFCVGLALDIRAMVMLTSLVSKANIIAFSIEYRLFPEHPLPIAYNDSWTGLEWVATHSNRLGSDPWLNDHADFGRVFLGGESVGANIAYFVVVRAGSTIMGLAGLKLNSSTERDDDPKLNPVVDVNLKSMVGDRVLVCVAEKDLIRDRGLAYYDILLRVNGMVMWSFMRL
;
A
#
# COMPACT_ATOMS: atom_id res chain seq x y z
N MET A 1 14.73 9.26 6.24
CA MET A 1 14.88 10.22 5.14
C MET A 1 14.42 9.46 3.91
N ALA A 2 13.18 9.67 3.47
CA ALA A 2 12.63 8.95 2.33
C ALA A 2 13.29 9.49 1.06
N LEU A 3 14.07 8.68 0.33
CA LEU A 3 14.27 8.97 -1.09
C LEU A 3 12.98 8.60 -1.81
N ILE A 4 12.10 9.59 -1.93
CA ILE A 4 10.94 9.50 -2.81
C ILE A 4 11.47 9.73 -4.22
N GLU A 5 11.66 8.65 -4.97
CA GLU A 5 11.88 8.77 -6.41
C GLU A 5 10.54 9.04 -7.09
N SER A 6 10.27 10.31 -7.40
CA SER A 6 9.18 10.68 -8.28
C SER A 6 9.58 10.40 -9.73
N TYR A 7 8.93 9.42 -10.35
CA TYR A 7 9.10 9.15 -11.78
C TYR A 7 8.29 10.18 -12.57
N ARG A 8 8.99 11.12 -13.19
CA ARG A 8 8.42 12.32 -13.84
C ARG A 8 7.93 12.00 -15.25
N PHE A 9 6.62 12.07 -15.48
CA PHE A 9 6.03 12.03 -16.83
C PHE A 9 4.92 13.07 -16.99
N SER A 10 4.77 13.59 -18.21
CA SER A 10 3.86 14.68 -18.56
C SER A 10 2.45 14.15 -18.85
N CYS A 11 1.54 14.20 -17.88
CA CYS A 11 0.09 14.41 -18.06
C CYS A 11 -0.64 14.27 -16.71
N THR A 12 -1.90 14.73 -16.65
CA THR A 12 -2.80 14.67 -15.48
C THR A 12 -3.09 13.22 -15.12
N THR A 13 -2.56 12.77 -13.99
CA THR A 13 -2.31 11.35 -13.85
C THR A 13 -2.58 10.84 -12.42
N MET A 14 -3.22 9.66 -12.37
CA MET A 14 -3.58 8.85 -11.21
C MET A 14 -2.39 8.59 -10.27
N VAL A 15 -2.62 8.62 -8.96
CA VAL A 15 -1.58 8.42 -7.92
C VAL A 15 -1.57 6.97 -7.47
N GLU A 16 -0.44 6.28 -7.60
CA GLU A 16 -0.24 4.96 -7.02
C GLU A 16 0.91 4.97 -6.01
N VAL A 17 0.63 4.57 -4.78
CA VAL A 17 1.63 4.46 -3.71
C VAL A 17 2.05 3.01 -3.59
N PHE A 18 3.36 2.75 -3.68
CA PHE A 18 3.97 1.43 -3.54
C PHE A 18 4.78 1.33 -2.27
N CYS A 19 4.54 0.28 -1.50
CA CYS A 19 5.42 -0.13 -0.41
C CYS A 19 6.34 -1.24 -0.92
N VAL A 20 7.63 -0.95 -1.13
CA VAL A 20 8.63 -1.98 -1.51
C VAL A 20 9.86 -1.84 -0.62
N GLY A 21 10.38 -2.98 -0.11
CA GLY A 21 11.45 -3.00 0.89
C GLY A 21 12.76 -2.35 0.47
N LEU A 22 13.00 -2.27 -0.83
CA LEU A 22 14.11 -1.51 -1.39
C LEU A 22 13.58 -0.75 -2.59
N ALA A 23 13.38 0.56 -2.43
CA ALA A 23 13.02 1.46 -3.55
C ALA A 23 14.07 1.41 -4.69
N LEU A 24 15.28 0.94 -4.39
CA LEU A 24 16.42 0.80 -5.30
C LEU A 24 16.74 -0.66 -5.69
N ASP A 25 15.92 -1.66 -5.35
CA ASP A 25 16.08 -2.99 -5.97
C ASP A 25 15.74 -2.86 -7.46
N ILE A 26 16.67 -3.29 -8.32
CA ILE A 26 16.52 -3.17 -9.78
C ILE A 26 15.23 -3.82 -10.27
N ARG A 27 14.76 -4.88 -9.59
CA ARG A 27 13.48 -5.53 -9.90
C ARG A 27 12.28 -4.64 -9.57
N ALA A 28 12.28 -4.01 -8.40
CA ALA A 28 11.24 -3.08 -7.98
C ALA A 28 11.14 -1.88 -8.93
N MET A 29 12.28 -1.28 -9.26
CA MET A 29 12.36 -0.17 -10.20
C MET A 29 11.87 -0.55 -11.60
N VAL A 30 12.25 -1.74 -12.12
CA VAL A 30 11.80 -2.23 -13.42
C VAL A 30 10.28 -2.45 -13.44
N MET A 31 9.73 -3.07 -12.40
CA MET A 31 8.29 -3.28 -12.30
C MET A 31 7.54 -1.94 -12.21
N LEU A 32 7.98 -1.04 -11.34
CA LEU A 32 7.35 0.26 -11.13
C LEU A 32 7.41 1.14 -12.38
N THR A 33 8.57 1.21 -13.04
CA THR A 33 8.74 1.97 -14.29
C THR A 33 7.89 1.37 -15.41
N SER A 34 7.78 0.03 -15.48
CA SER A 34 6.90 -0.63 -16.46
C SER A 34 5.42 -0.30 -16.19
N LEU A 35 5.00 -0.26 -14.93
CA LEU A 35 3.65 0.08 -14.55
C LEU A 35 3.33 1.55 -14.83
N VAL A 36 4.20 2.46 -14.40
CA VAL A 36 4.12 3.91 -14.68
C VAL A 36 3.98 4.18 -16.17
N SER A 37 4.82 3.57 -17.00
CA SER A 37 4.79 3.77 -18.45
C SER A 37 3.55 3.16 -19.13
N LYS A 38 3.10 1.98 -18.71
CA LYS A 38 1.95 1.30 -19.33
C LYS A 38 0.61 1.86 -18.89
N ALA A 39 0.48 2.21 -17.61
CA ALA A 39 -0.75 2.72 -17.03
C ALA A 39 -0.86 4.24 -17.13
N ASN A 40 0.25 4.92 -17.48
CA ASN A 40 0.37 6.38 -17.45
C ASN A 40 -0.11 6.90 -16.09
N ILE A 41 0.62 6.53 -15.03
CA ILE A 41 0.36 6.82 -13.60
C ILE A 41 1.55 7.56 -12.96
N ILE A 42 1.34 8.27 -11.85
CA ILE A 42 2.40 8.82 -11.00
C ILE A 42 2.58 7.82 -9.87
N ALA A 43 3.78 7.25 -9.76
CA ALA A 43 4.10 6.32 -8.70
C ALA A 43 4.91 6.98 -7.58
N PHE A 44 4.56 6.64 -6.34
CA PHE A 44 5.30 6.98 -5.12
C PHE A 44 5.81 5.69 -4.48
N SER A 45 7.11 5.42 -4.63
CA SER A 45 7.75 4.34 -3.89
C SER A 45 8.19 4.86 -2.52
N ILE A 46 7.67 4.28 -1.44
CA ILE A 46 8.07 4.65 -0.08
C ILE A 46 9.23 3.77 0.36
N GLU A 47 10.39 4.41 0.57
CA GLU A 47 11.54 3.77 1.19
C GLU A 47 11.35 3.72 2.71
N TYR A 48 10.88 2.57 3.19
CA TYR A 48 10.73 2.30 4.61
C TYR A 48 11.96 1.59 5.18
N ARG A 49 12.21 1.79 6.48
CA ARG A 49 13.33 1.14 7.16
C ARG A 49 13.12 -0.38 7.29
N LEU A 50 14.19 -1.14 7.06
CA LEU A 50 14.18 -2.59 6.97
C LEU A 50 14.46 -3.32 8.28
N PHE A 51 13.90 -4.52 8.40
CA PHE A 51 14.28 -5.52 9.38
C PHE A 51 15.56 -6.25 8.92
N PRO A 52 16.48 -6.65 9.83
CA PRO A 52 16.38 -6.62 11.30
C PRO A 52 16.84 -5.32 11.98
N GLU A 53 17.49 -4.41 11.26
CA GLU A 53 18.08 -3.18 11.84
C GLU A 53 17.01 -2.27 12.47
N HIS A 54 15.81 -2.26 11.88
CA HIS A 54 14.66 -1.53 12.34
C HIS A 54 13.45 -2.47 12.46
N PRO A 55 13.23 -3.10 13.64
CA PRO A 55 12.13 -4.02 13.85
C PRO A 55 10.75 -3.40 13.63
N LEU A 56 9.76 -4.25 13.40
CA LEU A 56 8.37 -3.82 13.33
C LEU A 56 7.94 -3.16 14.65
N PRO A 57 7.15 -2.07 14.59
CA PRO A 57 6.31 -1.67 13.47
C PRO A 57 6.89 -0.50 12.63
N ILE A 58 8.21 -0.30 12.61
CA ILE A 58 8.82 0.87 11.97
C ILE A 58 8.44 1.00 10.49
N ALA A 59 8.48 -0.09 9.72
CA ALA A 59 8.12 -0.08 8.29
C ALA A 59 6.69 0.42 8.02
N TYR A 60 5.73 0.01 8.88
CA TYR A 60 4.34 0.47 8.80
C TYR A 60 4.19 1.95 9.11
N ASN A 61 4.96 2.45 10.08
CA ASN A 61 4.95 3.87 10.44
C ASN A 61 5.56 4.74 9.35
N ASP A 62 6.70 4.32 8.77
CA ASP A 62 7.34 5.04 7.66
C ASP A 62 6.40 5.13 6.46
N SER A 63 5.70 4.03 6.14
CA SER A 63 4.73 3.96 5.04
C SER A 63 3.48 4.81 5.30
N TRP A 64 3.00 4.84 6.54
CA TRP A 64 1.92 5.74 6.96
C TRP A 64 2.31 7.21 6.82
N THR A 65 3.50 7.59 7.31
CA THR A 65 4.01 8.96 7.19
C THR A 65 4.23 9.37 5.73
N GLY A 66 4.70 8.45 4.88
CA GLY A 66 4.80 8.68 3.44
C GLY A 66 3.44 8.96 2.80
N LEU A 67 2.41 8.18 3.13
CA LEU A 67 1.05 8.43 2.65
C LEU A 67 0.49 9.77 3.16
N GLU A 68 0.68 10.10 4.44
CA GLU A 68 0.27 11.39 5.01
C GLU A 68 0.90 12.56 4.25
N TRP A 69 2.19 12.47 3.93
CA TRP A 69 2.88 13.48 3.14
C TRP A 69 2.27 13.61 1.74
N VAL A 70 2.01 12.50 1.03
CA VAL A 70 1.34 12.52 -0.28
C VAL A 70 -0.04 13.19 -0.16
N ALA A 71 -0.81 12.87 0.89
CA ALA A 71 -2.13 13.43 1.13
C ALA A 71 -2.12 14.95 1.38
N THR A 72 -1.01 15.53 1.86
CA THR A 72 -0.90 17.01 2.01
C THR A 72 -0.98 17.77 0.68
N HIS A 73 -0.79 17.09 -0.46
CA HIS A 73 -0.87 17.69 -1.80
C HIS A 73 -2.28 17.62 -2.40
N SER A 74 -3.24 16.97 -1.72
CA SER A 74 -4.61 16.77 -2.22
C SER A 74 -5.38 18.06 -2.49
N ASN A 75 -5.05 19.14 -1.77
CA ASN A 75 -5.63 20.47 -1.94
C ASN A 75 -4.77 21.39 -2.81
N ARG A 76 -3.74 20.86 -3.50
CA ARG A 76 -2.76 21.60 -4.31
C ARG A 76 -1.90 22.61 -3.51
N LEU A 77 -1.80 22.44 -2.20
CA LEU A 77 -0.98 23.29 -1.31
C LEU A 77 0.19 22.54 -0.66
N GLY A 78 0.50 21.34 -1.16
CA GLY A 78 1.60 20.55 -0.62
C GLY A 78 2.96 21.15 -0.98
N SER A 79 4.00 20.61 -0.34
CA SER A 79 5.37 21.11 -0.46
C SER A 79 6.00 20.95 -1.85
N ASP A 80 5.50 20.03 -2.67
CA ASP A 80 5.96 19.76 -4.03
C ASP A 80 5.00 20.37 -5.08
N PRO A 81 5.38 21.47 -5.75
CA PRO A 81 4.55 22.13 -6.75
C PRO A 81 4.21 21.24 -7.96
N TRP A 82 5.16 20.39 -8.40
CA TRP A 82 4.92 19.49 -9.52
C TRP A 82 3.81 18.50 -9.18
N LEU A 83 3.81 17.99 -7.94
CA LEU A 83 2.75 17.11 -7.50
C LEU A 83 1.39 17.82 -7.43
N ASN A 84 1.36 19.04 -6.91
CA ASN A 84 0.14 19.87 -6.85
C ASN A 84 -0.47 20.13 -8.23
N ASP A 85 0.37 20.23 -9.26
CA ASP A 85 -0.06 20.54 -10.63
C ASP A 85 -0.50 19.29 -11.40
N HIS A 86 0.11 18.13 -11.14
CA HIS A 86 -0.02 16.94 -11.99
C HIS A 86 -0.81 15.77 -11.39
N ALA A 87 -0.87 15.61 -10.06
CA ALA A 87 -1.59 14.49 -9.47
C ALA A 87 -3.11 14.69 -9.46
N ASP A 88 -3.81 13.62 -9.82
CA ASP A 88 -5.25 13.49 -9.62
C ASP A 88 -5.55 12.70 -8.34
N PHE A 89 -5.79 13.42 -7.25
CA PHE A 89 -6.19 12.84 -5.96
C PHE A 89 -7.65 12.33 -5.94
N GLY A 90 -8.42 12.52 -7.02
CA GLY A 90 -9.68 11.83 -7.23
C GLY A 90 -9.50 10.35 -7.60
N ARG A 91 -8.27 9.93 -7.92
CA ARG A 91 -7.92 8.57 -8.35
C ARG A 91 -6.61 8.13 -7.68
N VAL A 92 -6.74 7.58 -6.48
CA VAL A 92 -5.62 7.09 -5.68
C VAL A 92 -5.68 5.58 -5.53
N PHE A 93 -4.53 4.93 -5.71
CA PHE A 93 -4.32 3.51 -5.57
C PHE A 93 -3.19 3.29 -4.56
N LEU A 94 -3.33 2.27 -3.72
CA LEU A 94 -2.27 1.83 -2.81
C LEU A 94 -2.00 0.36 -3.09
N GLY A 95 -0.73 0.04 -3.33
CA GLY A 95 -0.29 -1.27 -3.75
C GLY A 95 1.02 -1.69 -3.10
N GLY A 96 1.35 -2.97 -3.26
CA GLY A 96 2.58 -3.54 -2.76
C GLY A 96 2.74 -4.98 -3.21
N GLU A 97 3.95 -5.48 -3.15
CA GLU A 97 4.32 -6.86 -3.51
C GLU A 97 4.99 -7.53 -2.31
N SER A 98 4.69 -8.82 -2.09
CA SER A 98 5.22 -9.58 -0.95
C SER A 98 4.94 -8.88 0.40
N VAL A 99 5.97 -8.61 1.22
CA VAL A 99 5.86 -7.83 2.48
C VAL A 99 5.24 -6.45 2.26
N GLY A 100 5.47 -5.85 1.09
CA GLY A 100 4.87 -4.59 0.68
C GLY A 100 3.34 -4.64 0.59
N ALA A 101 2.77 -5.77 0.17
CA ALA A 101 1.32 -5.94 0.11
C ALA A 101 0.68 -5.93 1.51
N ASN A 102 1.38 -6.51 2.48
CA ASN A 102 0.97 -6.47 3.88
C ASN A 102 1.04 -5.03 4.45
N ILE A 103 2.10 -4.28 4.14
CA ILE A 103 2.22 -2.87 4.54
C ILE A 103 1.12 -2.02 3.91
N ALA A 104 0.84 -2.21 2.61
CA ALA A 104 -0.24 -1.55 1.91
C ALA A 104 -1.59 -1.81 2.60
N TYR A 105 -1.92 -3.08 2.86
CA TYR A 105 -3.11 -3.46 3.63
C TYR A 105 -3.22 -2.69 4.96
N PHE A 106 -2.14 -2.69 5.74
CA PHE A 106 -2.12 -2.01 7.03
C PHE A 106 -2.42 -0.51 6.91
N VAL A 107 -1.79 0.15 5.94
CA VAL A 107 -1.97 1.59 5.69
C VAL A 107 -3.42 1.90 5.28
N VAL A 108 -4.04 1.05 4.44
CA VAL A 108 -5.46 1.21 4.07
C VAL A 108 -6.38 1.08 5.29
N VAL A 109 -6.21 0.03 6.10
CA VAL A 109 -7.03 -0.18 7.30
C VAL A 109 -6.86 0.96 8.31
N ARG A 110 -5.63 1.45 8.49
CA ARG A 110 -5.35 2.60 9.34
C ARG A 110 -6.00 3.88 8.82
N ALA A 111 -5.98 4.12 7.51
CA ALA A 111 -6.64 5.27 6.89
C ALA A 111 -8.14 5.28 7.17
N GLY A 112 -8.82 4.16 6.96
CA GLY A 112 -10.26 4.09 7.20
C GLY A 112 -10.64 4.17 8.67
N SER A 113 -9.84 3.57 9.55
CA SER A 113 -10.04 3.74 11.00
C SER A 113 -9.93 5.21 11.41
N THR A 114 -8.98 5.95 10.83
CA THR A 114 -8.81 7.39 11.06
C THR A 114 -10.01 8.20 10.54
N ILE A 115 -10.51 7.88 9.34
CA ILE A 115 -11.69 8.53 8.74
C ILE A 115 -12.96 8.26 9.56
N MET A 116 -13.11 7.05 10.10
CA MET A 116 -14.25 6.66 10.94
C MET A 116 -14.19 7.25 12.36
N GLY A 117 -13.18 8.08 12.68
CA GLY A 117 -13.00 8.66 14.01
C GLY A 117 -12.62 7.64 15.09
N LEU A 118 -12.23 6.43 14.70
CA LEU A 118 -11.64 5.44 15.59
C LEU A 118 -10.22 5.91 15.88
N ALA A 119 -10.05 6.62 17.00
CA ALA A 119 -8.79 7.24 17.38
C ALA A 119 -7.62 6.24 17.27
N GLY A 120 -6.80 6.44 16.23
CA GLY A 120 -5.44 5.92 16.04
C GLY A 120 -5.26 4.45 16.40
N LEU A 121 -5.26 3.58 15.40
CA LEU A 121 -4.73 2.23 15.51
C LEU A 121 -3.26 2.33 15.96
N LYS A 122 -3.03 2.32 17.28
CA LYS A 122 -1.72 2.45 17.91
C LYS A 122 -0.99 1.14 17.72
N LEU A 123 0.00 1.16 16.85
CA LEU A 123 0.88 0.03 16.60
C LEU A 123 1.71 -0.28 17.85
N ASN A 124 1.50 -1.45 18.43
CA ASN A 124 2.42 -2.10 19.36
C ASN A 124 3.53 -2.85 18.59
N SER A 125 4.56 -3.32 19.29
CA SER A 125 5.58 -4.22 18.70
C SER A 125 4.92 -5.48 18.13
N SER A 126 5.43 -5.99 17.00
CA SER A 126 4.93 -7.26 16.47
C SER A 126 5.33 -8.42 17.38
N THR A 127 4.54 -9.48 17.38
CA THR A 127 4.92 -10.74 18.02
C THR A 127 5.71 -11.66 17.08
N GLU A 128 5.86 -11.28 15.81
CA GLU A 128 6.51 -12.06 14.74
C GLU A 128 5.86 -13.44 14.50
N ARG A 129 4.61 -13.60 14.93
CA ARG A 129 3.83 -14.82 14.81
C ARG A 129 2.67 -14.65 13.84
N ASP A 130 2.15 -15.77 13.36
CA ASP A 130 1.10 -15.81 12.35
C ASP A 130 -0.29 -15.38 12.88
N ASP A 131 -0.44 -15.30 14.20
CA ASP A 131 -1.62 -14.73 14.88
C ASP A 131 -1.52 -13.21 15.06
N ASP A 132 -0.42 -12.57 14.63
CA ASP A 132 -0.29 -11.13 14.61
C ASP A 132 -1.08 -10.53 13.44
N PRO A 133 -2.14 -9.73 13.67
CA PRO A 133 -2.93 -9.12 12.59
C PRO A 133 -2.11 -8.17 11.71
N LYS A 134 -0.95 -7.69 12.20
CA LYS A 134 -0.02 -6.90 11.38
C LYS A 134 0.65 -7.77 10.32
N LEU A 135 0.91 -9.05 10.59
CA LEU A 135 1.58 -9.96 9.66
C LEU A 135 0.60 -10.80 8.85
N ASN A 136 -0.60 -11.03 9.40
CA ASN A 136 -1.62 -11.87 8.80
C ASN A 136 -2.97 -11.13 8.74
N PRO A 137 -3.31 -10.52 7.60
CA PRO A 137 -4.59 -9.82 7.41
C PRO A 137 -5.82 -10.71 7.66
N VAL A 138 -5.68 -12.04 7.54
CA VAL A 138 -6.77 -13.01 7.74
C VAL A 138 -7.30 -12.98 9.17
N VAL A 139 -6.47 -12.64 10.15
CA VAL A 139 -6.85 -12.58 11.57
C VAL A 139 -7.15 -11.16 12.05
N ASP A 140 -7.07 -10.16 11.18
CA ASP A 140 -7.29 -8.77 11.56
C ASP A 140 -8.78 -8.43 11.60
N VAL A 141 -9.26 -8.13 12.80
CA VAL A 141 -10.65 -7.71 13.07
C VAL A 141 -11.01 -6.37 12.41
N ASN A 142 -10.01 -5.56 12.05
CA ASN A 142 -10.20 -4.24 11.46
C ASN A 142 -10.32 -4.26 9.94
N LEU A 143 -10.31 -5.43 9.30
CA LEU A 143 -10.41 -5.54 7.84
C LEU A 143 -11.68 -4.85 7.27
N LYS A 144 -12.74 -4.73 8.07
CA LYS A 144 -13.97 -3.99 7.71
C LYS A 144 -13.82 -2.47 7.66
N SER A 145 -12.78 -1.90 8.29
CA SER A 145 -12.49 -0.46 8.22
C SER A 145 -11.61 -0.10 7.03
N MET A 146 -11.24 -1.06 6.18
CA MET A 146 -10.45 -0.79 4.99
C MET A 146 -11.17 0.18 4.05
N VAL A 147 -10.47 1.23 3.61
CA VAL A 147 -10.97 2.21 2.63
C VAL A 147 -10.63 1.81 1.20
N GLY A 148 -11.47 2.22 0.26
CA GLY A 148 -11.31 1.96 -1.17
C GLY A 148 -12.42 1.10 -1.73
N ASP A 149 -12.85 1.40 -2.95
CA ASP A 149 -14.01 0.76 -3.57
C ASP A 149 -13.67 -0.61 -4.19
N ARG A 150 -12.38 -0.84 -4.47
CA ARG A 150 -11.88 -1.98 -5.25
C ARG A 150 -10.52 -2.44 -4.74
N VAL A 151 -10.33 -3.74 -4.71
CA VAL A 151 -9.04 -4.38 -4.41
C VAL A 151 -8.74 -5.44 -5.46
N LEU A 152 -7.46 -5.48 -5.87
CA LEU A 152 -6.90 -6.51 -6.74
C LEU A 152 -5.94 -7.36 -5.90
N VAL A 153 -6.16 -8.67 -5.85
CA VAL A 153 -5.28 -9.63 -5.18
C VAL A 153 -4.70 -10.57 -6.23
N CYS A 154 -3.38 -10.58 -6.36
CA CYS A 154 -2.65 -11.48 -7.26
C CYS A 154 -1.88 -12.51 -6.43
N VAL A 155 -2.09 -13.80 -6.69
CA VAL A 155 -1.43 -14.90 -5.97
C VAL A 155 -0.86 -15.88 -6.98
N ALA A 156 0.46 -16.12 -6.92
CA ALA A 156 1.11 -17.07 -7.82
C ALA A 156 0.77 -18.52 -7.42
N GLU A 157 0.57 -19.41 -8.40
CA GLU A 157 0.08 -20.78 -8.15
C GLU A 157 1.08 -21.61 -7.31
N LYS A 158 2.37 -21.32 -7.44
CA LYS A 158 3.47 -22.03 -6.78
C LYS A 158 4.03 -21.30 -5.56
N ASP A 159 3.35 -20.26 -5.08
CA ASP A 159 3.78 -19.53 -3.89
C ASP A 159 3.60 -20.39 -2.62
N LEU A 160 4.61 -20.39 -1.75
CA LEU A 160 4.56 -21.04 -0.44
C LEU A 160 3.48 -20.43 0.46
N ILE A 161 3.13 -19.15 0.27
CA ILE A 161 2.07 -18.46 1.01
C ILE A 161 0.76 -18.34 0.24
N ARG A 162 0.59 -19.11 -0.85
CA ARG A 162 -0.62 -19.07 -1.71
C ARG A 162 -1.90 -19.18 -0.90
N ASP A 163 -1.97 -20.15 0.00
CA ASP A 163 -3.21 -20.44 0.73
C ASP A 163 -3.58 -19.27 1.67
N ARG A 164 -2.61 -18.47 2.14
CA ARG A 164 -2.87 -17.22 2.87
C ARG A 164 -3.46 -16.14 1.96
N GLY A 165 -2.92 -15.98 0.76
CA GLY A 165 -3.46 -15.06 -0.24
C GLY A 165 -4.90 -15.40 -0.64
N LEU A 166 -5.20 -16.70 -0.78
CA LEU A 166 -6.55 -17.19 -1.04
C LEU A 166 -7.51 -16.97 0.14
N ALA A 167 -7.06 -17.20 1.38
CA ALA A 167 -7.86 -16.92 2.56
C ALA A 167 -8.17 -15.42 2.71
N TYR A 168 -7.20 -14.55 2.41
CA TYR A 168 -7.41 -13.10 2.37
C TYR A 168 -8.44 -12.72 1.30
N TYR A 169 -8.33 -13.29 0.10
CA TYR A 169 -9.31 -13.14 -0.99
C TYR A 169 -10.72 -13.53 -0.53
N ASP A 170 -10.88 -14.68 0.13
CA ASP A 170 -12.18 -15.18 0.59
C ASP A 170 -12.80 -14.28 1.67
N ILE A 171 -11.98 -13.66 2.51
CA ILE A 171 -12.44 -12.71 3.53
C ILE A 171 -12.91 -11.41 2.87
N LEU A 172 -12.19 -10.88 1.89
CA LEU A 172 -12.56 -9.66 1.18
C LEU A 172 -13.93 -9.80 0.49
N LEU A 173 -14.24 -10.96 -0.10
CA LEU A 173 -15.56 -11.25 -0.67
C LEU A 173 -16.71 -11.15 0.34
N ARG A 174 -16.41 -11.32 1.64
CA ARG A 174 -17.39 -11.28 2.73
C ARG A 174 -17.50 -9.89 3.37
N VAL A 175 -16.62 -8.95 3.03
CA VAL A 175 -16.67 -7.58 3.53
C VAL A 175 -17.39 -6.70 2.52
N ASN A 176 -18.47 -6.05 2.99
CA ASN A 176 -19.48 -5.35 2.19
C ASN A 176 -18.88 -4.40 1.13
N GLY A 177 -19.06 -4.72 -0.15
CA GLY A 177 -19.01 -3.75 -1.26
C GLY A 177 -17.72 -3.69 -2.06
N MET A 178 -16.70 -4.52 -1.77
CA MET A 178 -15.46 -4.51 -2.54
C MET A 178 -15.64 -5.25 -3.87
N VAL A 179 -15.61 -4.51 -4.98
CA VAL A 179 -15.69 -5.10 -6.32
C VAL A 179 -14.30 -5.53 -6.75
N MET A 180 -14.13 -6.84 -6.92
CA MET A 180 -12.85 -7.45 -7.29
C MET A 180 -12.74 -7.66 -8.80
N TRP A 181 -11.58 -7.31 -9.37
CA TRP A 181 -11.40 -7.25 -10.82
C TRP A 181 -10.96 -8.58 -11.47
N SER A 182 -10.12 -9.39 -10.81
CA SER A 182 -9.77 -10.73 -11.31
C SER A 182 -8.88 -11.51 -10.34
N PHE A 183 -8.97 -12.84 -10.36
CA PHE A 183 -7.96 -13.76 -9.83
C PHE A 183 -7.04 -14.19 -10.98
N MET A 184 -5.80 -13.72 -10.98
CA MET A 184 -4.82 -14.09 -12.01
C MET A 184 -3.94 -15.23 -11.48
N ARG A 185 -4.16 -16.46 -11.98
CA ARG A 185 -3.18 -17.54 -11.83
C ARG A 185 -1.99 -17.23 -12.73
N LEU A 186 -0.89 -16.82 -12.10
CA LEU A 186 0.43 -16.72 -12.73
C LEU A 186 1.16 -18.05 -12.62
#